data_AF-A0A5B9BGC5-F1
#
_entry.id   AF-A0A5B9BGC5-F1
#
_cell.length_a   1.000
_cell.length_b   1.000
_cell.length_c   1.000
_cell.angle_alpha   90.00
_cell.angle_beta   90.00
_cell.angle_gamma   90.00
#
_symmetry.space_group_name_H-M   'P 1'
#
loop_
_entity.id
_entity.type
_entity.pdbx_description
1 polymer ?
#
loop_
_entity_poly.entity_id
_entity_poly.type
_entity_poly.pdbx_seq_one_letter_code
_entity_poly.pdbx_strand_id
1 'polypeptide(L)'
;MEAKMHMKEWLIAQIESGKYEGLCWEDEEKTMFRIPWKHAAKKDYKQTEDAALFKAWAVYKGKYREGRDKADPTMWKTRLRCALNKSTDFQEVPERNQLDITEPYKVYLIQHDNGSARPAELPKLKDQVIIQTKRSAKSPSILDKQVNSKYTDEKL
;
A
#
# COMPACT_ATOMS: atom_id res chain seq x y z
N MET A 1 -11.89 33.03 6.79
CA MET A 1 -12.29 31.65 6.40
C MET A 1 -11.04 31.00 5.84
N GLU A 2 -10.44 30.06 6.55
CA GLU A 2 -9.22 29.38 6.08
C GLU A 2 -9.59 28.53 4.85
N ALA A 3 -9.01 28.84 3.70
CA ALA A 3 -9.19 28.02 2.51
C ALA A 3 -8.64 26.62 2.80
N LYS A 4 -9.51 25.61 2.76
CA LYS A 4 -9.08 24.21 2.90
C LYS A 4 -8.29 23.84 1.66
N MET A 5 -6.96 23.87 1.80
CA MET A 5 -5.98 23.29 0.90
C MET A 5 -6.40 21.89 0.43
N HIS A 6 -6.20 21.61 -0.85
CA HIS A 6 -6.50 20.33 -1.49
C HIS A 6 -5.59 19.22 -0.95
N MET A 7 -5.99 17.97 -1.17
CA MET A 7 -5.24 16.82 -0.63
C MET A 7 -3.78 16.79 -1.11
N LYS A 8 -3.57 17.11 -2.39
CA LYS A 8 -2.24 17.21 -3.02
C LYS A 8 -1.32 18.13 -2.23
N GLU A 9 -1.72 19.38 -2.13
CA GLU A 9 -0.98 20.43 -1.44
C GLU A 9 -0.77 20.03 0.04
N TRP A 10 -1.79 19.50 0.72
CA TRP A 10 -1.69 19.09 2.11
C TRP A 10 -0.63 18.03 2.33
N LEU A 11 -0.60 17.03 1.45
CA LEU A 11 0.36 15.94 1.53
C LEU A 11 1.78 16.43 1.24
N ILE A 12 1.95 17.31 0.24
CA ILE A 12 3.23 17.97 -0.06
C ILE A 12 3.77 18.67 1.19
N ALA A 13 2.95 19.49 1.85
CA ALA A 13 3.36 20.18 3.08
C ALA A 13 3.70 19.21 4.22
N GLN A 14 3.03 18.05 4.30
CA GLN A 14 3.39 17.02 5.28
C GLN A 14 4.74 16.37 4.99
N ILE A 15 5.05 16.10 3.71
CA ILE A 15 6.34 15.54 3.28
C ILE A 15 7.45 16.56 3.57
N GLU A 16 7.27 17.82 3.17
CA GLU A 16 8.26 18.89 3.38
C GLU A 16 8.48 19.21 4.86
N SER A 17 7.48 18.97 5.71
CA SER A 17 7.64 19.16 7.15
C SER A 17 8.63 18.20 7.80
N GLY A 18 8.92 17.04 7.17
CA GLY A 18 9.82 16.02 7.72
C GLY A 18 9.36 15.41 9.05
N LYS A 19 8.11 15.62 9.47
CA LYS A 19 7.60 15.23 10.79
C LYS A 19 7.28 13.74 10.93
N TYR A 20 7.10 13.04 9.82
CA TYR A 20 6.65 11.66 9.81
C TYR A 20 7.76 10.77 9.26
N GLU A 21 8.26 9.85 10.08
CA GLU A 21 9.33 8.95 9.69
C GLU A 21 8.94 8.11 8.45
N GLY A 22 9.83 8.04 7.47
CA GLY A 22 9.61 7.32 6.22
C GLY A 22 8.68 7.98 5.21
N LEU A 23 8.03 9.11 5.55
CA LEU A 23 7.34 9.97 4.57
C LEU A 23 8.34 10.96 3.97
N CYS A 24 8.84 10.68 2.76
CA CYS A 24 9.78 11.56 2.09
C CYS A 24 9.61 11.52 0.56
N TRP A 25 10.25 12.49 -0.10
CA TRP A 25 10.44 12.49 -1.55
C TRP A 25 11.40 11.36 -1.96
N GLU A 26 11.11 10.74 -3.09
CA GLU A 26 11.96 9.72 -3.74
C GLU A 26 12.90 10.33 -4.77
N ASP A 27 12.56 11.52 -5.28
CA ASP A 27 13.28 12.29 -6.29
C ASP A 27 13.44 13.76 -5.88
N GLU A 28 14.48 14.41 -6.40
CA GLU A 28 14.73 15.84 -6.14
C GLU A 28 13.71 16.76 -6.83
N GLU A 29 13.05 16.27 -7.89
CA GLU A 29 12.03 17.01 -8.64
C GLU A 29 10.68 17.08 -7.90
N LYS A 30 10.57 16.42 -6.73
CA LYS A 30 9.37 16.36 -5.89
C LYS A 30 8.13 15.88 -6.65
N THR A 31 8.31 14.89 -7.51
CA THR A 31 7.24 14.27 -8.29
C THR A 31 6.77 12.95 -7.67
N MET A 32 7.63 12.25 -6.94
CA MET A 32 7.38 10.95 -6.34
C MET A 32 7.69 10.97 -4.86
N PHE A 33 6.81 10.38 -4.07
CA PHE A 33 7.02 10.26 -2.63
C PHE A 33 6.62 8.87 -2.17
N ARG A 34 7.15 8.47 -1.02
CA ARG A 34 6.77 7.22 -0.35
C ARG A 34 6.01 7.49 0.94
N ILE A 35 5.04 6.63 1.24
CA ILE A 35 4.27 6.62 2.48
C ILE A 35 4.56 5.32 3.24
N PRO A 36 4.92 5.37 4.53
CA PRO A 36 5.00 4.20 5.40
C PRO A 36 3.67 3.45 5.44
N TRP A 37 3.70 2.14 5.20
CA TRP A 37 2.51 1.31 5.05
C TRP A 37 2.41 0.15 6.05
N LYS A 38 3.00 0.33 7.23
CA LYS A 38 3.01 -0.68 8.30
C LYS A 38 1.62 -1.23 8.61
N HIS A 39 1.53 -2.54 8.80
CA HIS A 39 0.29 -3.21 9.16
C HIS A 39 0.04 -3.09 10.66
N ALA A 40 -1.14 -2.60 11.04
CA ALA A 40 -1.52 -2.43 12.45
C ALA A 40 -1.59 -3.74 13.25
N ALA A 41 -1.59 -4.90 12.58
CA ALA A 41 -1.56 -6.22 13.21
C ALA A 41 -0.13 -6.69 13.58
N LYS A 42 0.93 -5.98 13.14
CA LYS A 42 2.31 -6.29 13.54
C LYS A 42 2.53 -5.95 15.02
N LYS A 43 3.27 -6.79 15.75
CA LYS A 43 3.55 -6.59 17.19
C LYS A 43 4.36 -5.33 17.47
N ASP A 44 5.18 -4.92 16.52
CA ASP A 44 6.03 -3.73 16.53
C ASP A 44 5.33 -2.48 15.97
N TYR A 45 4.02 -2.53 15.75
CA TYR A 45 3.23 -1.36 15.34
C TYR A 45 3.05 -0.39 16.50
N LYS A 46 3.58 0.82 16.35
CA LYS A 46 3.46 1.91 17.30
C LYS A 46 2.38 2.88 16.84
N GLN A 47 1.18 2.72 17.40
CA GLN A 47 0.02 3.53 17.06
C GLN A 47 0.29 5.04 17.00
N THR A 48 1.06 5.60 17.93
CA THR A 48 1.32 7.04 17.97
C THR A 48 2.19 7.51 16.81
N GLU A 49 3.23 6.75 16.45
CA GLU A 49 4.20 7.10 15.42
C GLU A 49 3.69 6.69 14.03
N ASP A 50 3.32 5.42 13.87
CA ASP A 50 2.87 4.86 12.59
C ASP A 50 1.51 5.41 12.14
N ALA A 51 0.67 5.86 13.09
CA ALA A 51 -0.61 6.47 12.75
C ALA A 51 -0.57 8.00 12.69
N ALA A 52 0.57 8.64 12.97
CA ALA A 52 0.67 10.09 13.07
C ALA A 52 0.20 10.80 11.79
N LEU A 53 0.67 10.37 10.62
CA LEU A 53 0.25 10.93 9.33
C LEU A 53 -1.25 10.75 9.08
N PHE A 54 -1.77 9.54 9.33
CA PHE A 54 -3.18 9.22 9.12
C PHE A 54 -4.08 10.02 10.09
N LYS A 55 -3.65 10.17 11.34
CA LYS A 55 -4.31 10.99 12.36
C LYS A 55 -4.33 12.45 11.93
N ALA A 56 -3.21 13.00 11.47
CA ALA A 56 -3.13 14.38 11.00
C ALA A 56 -4.12 14.65 9.86
N TRP A 57 -4.27 13.72 8.91
CA TRP A 57 -5.29 13.84 7.85
C TRP A 57 -6.71 13.85 8.41
N ALA A 58 -7.00 12.98 9.38
CA ALA A 58 -8.32 12.92 10.01
C ALA A 58 -8.64 14.22 10.78
N VAL A 59 -7.66 14.80 11.48
CA VAL A 59 -7.77 16.10 12.14
C VAL A 59 -8.00 17.20 11.10
N TYR A 60 -7.19 17.23 10.04
CA TYR A 60 -7.28 18.25 8.98
C TYR A 60 -8.64 18.25 8.28
N LYS A 61 -9.21 17.07 8.00
CA LYS A 61 -10.57 16.96 7.44
C LYS A 61 -11.69 17.21 8.46
N GLY A 62 -11.36 17.49 9.72
CA GLY A 62 -12.31 17.71 10.82
C GLY A 62 -13.09 16.45 11.20
N LYS A 63 -12.54 15.28 10.91
CA LYS A 63 -13.19 13.99 11.16
C LYS A 63 -12.67 13.26 12.40
N TYR A 64 -11.76 13.91 13.14
CA TYR A 64 -11.25 13.50 14.44
C TYR A 64 -10.84 14.76 15.22
N ARG A 65 -11.18 14.82 16.51
CA ARG A 65 -10.73 15.84 17.46
C ARG A 65 -10.03 15.18 18.62
N GLU A 66 -8.78 15.59 18.83
CA GLU A 66 -7.96 15.10 19.94
C GLU A 66 -8.61 15.44 21.29
N GLY A 67 -8.56 14.49 22.23
CA GLY A 67 -9.16 14.63 23.56
C GLY A 67 -10.69 14.50 23.62
N ARG A 68 -11.40 14.56 22.48
CA ARG A 68 -12.87 14.42 22.42
C ARG A 68 -13.34 13.13 21.78
N ASP A 69 -12.75 12.77 20.65
CA ASP A 69 -13.15 11.58 19.89
C ASP A 69 -12.20 10.41 20.24
N LYS A 70 -12.70 9.17 20.18
CA LYS A 70 -11.89 7.96 20.40
C LYS A 70 -10.89 7.77 19.26
N ALA A 71 -9.64 7.47 19.58
CA ALA A 71 -8.60 7.19 18.59
C ALA A 71 -8.90 5.89 17.83
N ASP A 72 -8.88 5.96 16.50
CA ASP A 72 -9.10 4.81 15.61
C ASP A 72 -8.12 4.86 14.41
N PRO A 73 -6.91 4.29 14.56
CA PRO A 73 -5.89 4.27 13.52
C PRO A 73 -6.34 3.57 12.24
N THR A 74 -7.14 2.51 12.37
CA THR A 74 -7.67 1.74 11.24
C THR A 74 -8.59 2.61 10.39
N MET A 75 -9.46 3.38 11.05
CA MET A 75 -10.35 4.31 10.37
C MET A 75 -9.57 5.46 9.71
N TRP A 76 -8.56 6.00 10.39
CA TRP A 76 -7.72 7.07 9.84
C TRP A 76 -6.95 6.61 8.59
N LYS A 77 -6.30 5.43 8.64
CA LYS A 77 -5.60 4.82 7.49
C LYS A 77 -6.56 4.59 6.33
N THR A 78 -7.75 4.08 6.61
CA THR A 78 -8.79 3.86 5.59
C THR A 78 -9.17 5.17 4.89
N ARG A 79 -9.37 6.25 5.65
CA ARG A 79 -9.72 7.55 5.07
C ARG A 79 -8.63 8.12 4.18
N LEU A 80 -7.35 8.06 4.59
CA LEU A 80 -6.27 8.55 3.76
C LEU A 80 -6.14 7.72 2.47
N ARG A 81 -6.17 6.38 2.59
CA ARG A 81 -6.14 5.47 1.42
C ARG A 81 -7.27 5.78 0.44
N CYS A 82 -8.49 5.92 0.92
CA CYS A 82 -9.62 6.25 0.04
C CYS A 82 -9.46 7.62 -0.62
N ALA A 83 -8.86 8.59 0.07
CA ALA A 83 -8.62 9.91 -0.49
C ALA A 83 -7.53 9.85 -1.58
N LEU A 84 -6.43 9.10 -1.35
CA LEU A 84 -5.39 8.86 -2.35
C LEU A 84 -5.97 8.18 -3.60
N ASN A 85 -6.69 7.07 -3.41
CA ASN A 85 -7.24 6.28 -4.52
C ASN A 85 -8.34 6.99 -5.32
N LYS A 86 -9.01 7.97 -4.73
CA LYS A 86 -10.04 8.78 -5.41
C LYS A 86 -9.47 10.03 -6.07
N SER A 87 -8.25 10.42 -5.72
CA SER A 87 -7.62 11.61 -6.26
C SER A 87 -7.10 11.33 -7.66
N THR A 88 -7.31 12.26 -8.59
CA THR A 88 -6.66 12.25 -9.91
C THR A 88 -5.22 12.76 -9.83
N ASP A 89 -4.86 13.44 -8.74
CA ASP A 89 -3.52 13.99 -8.50
C ASP A 89 -2.47 12.94 -8.14
N PHE A 90 -2.87 11.70 -7.84
CA PHE A 90 -1.96 10.67 -7.35
C PHE A 90 -2.12 9.37 -8.12
N GLN A 91 -1.00 8.78 -8.50
CA GLN A 91 -0.92 7.45 -9.10
C GLN A 91 -0.02 6.58 -8.23
N GLU A 92 -0.53 5.45 -7.73
CA GLU A 92 0.30 4.45 -7.05
C GLU A 92 1.28 3.84 -8.06
N VAL A 93 2.53 3.57 -7.65
CA VAL A 93 3.56 2.91 -8.46
C VAL A 93 3.90 1.56 -7.81
N PRO A 94 3.11 0.50 -8.05
CA PRO A 94 3.26 -0.79 -7.38
C PRO A 94 4.64 -1.42 -7.57
N GLU A 95 5.29 -1.14 -8.70
CA GLU A 95 6.61 -1.64 -9.06
C GLU A 95 7.71 -1.14 -8.11
N ARG A 96 7.47 -0.02 -7.41
CA ARG A 96 8.40 0.54 -6.42
C ARG A 96 7.95 0.33 -4.98
N ASN A 97 6.77 -0.23 -4.74
CA ASN A 97 6.33 -0.54 -3.38
C ASN A 97 7.25 -1.58 -2.75
N GLN A 98 7.60 -1.38 -1.48
CA GLN A 98 8.36 -2.36 -0.70
C GLN A 98 7.51 -2.73 0.52
N LEU A 99 6.80 -3.86 0.45
CA LEU A 99 5.90 -4.29 1.53
C LEU A 99 6.46 -5.44 2.38
N ASP A 100 7.51 -6.11 1.91
CA ASP A 100 8.11 -7.29 2.55
C ASP A 100 9.32 -6.96 3.44
N ILE A 101 9.71 -5.69 3.51
CA ILE A 101 10.82 -5.22 4.35
C ILE A 101 10.36 -4.88 5.78
N THR A 102 11.31 -4.62 6.67
CA THR A 102 11.06 -4.25 8.08
C THR A 102 10.12 -3.05 8.19
N GLU A 103 10.44 -1.98 7.45
CA GLU A 103 9.68 -0.72 7.40
C GLU A 103 9.01 -0.59 6.02
N PRO A 104 7.83 -1.22 5.83
CA PRO A 104 7.20 -1.29 4.53
C PRO A 104 6.66 0.07 4.10
N TYR A 105 6.70 0.36 2.81
CA TYR A 105 6.20 1.61 2.23
C TYR A 105 5.56 1.42 0.86
N LYS A 106 4.74 2.41 0.48
CA LYS A 106 4.15 2.53 -0.84
C LYS A 106 4.61 3.80 -1.53
N VAL A 107 4.85 3.73 -2.83
CA VAL A 107 5.29 4.86 -3.64
C VAL A 107 4.13 5.41 -4.46
N TYR A 108 4.00 6.73 -4.47
CA TYR A 108 3.00 7.46 -5.23
C TYR A 108 3.67 8.54 -6.07
N LEU A 109 3.22 8.66 -7.32
CA LEU A 109 3.58 9.71 -8.27
C LEU A 109 2.50 10.79 -8.28
N ILE A 110 2.92 12.04 -8.13
CA ILE A 110 2.07 13.21 -8.27
C ILE A 110 1.81 13.44 -9.75
N GLN A 111 0.55 13.39 -10.16
CA GLN A 111 0.12 13.84 -11.47
C GLN A 111 0.15 15.38 -11.46
N HIS A 112 0.90 15.95 -12.40
CA HIS A 112 0.78 17.36 -12.74
C HIS A 112 -0.35 17.47 -13.77
N ASP A 113 -1.25 18.45 -13.60
CA ASP A 113 -2.25 18.80 -14.60
C ASP A 113 -1.50 19.29 -15.84
N ASN A 114 -1.20 18.35 -16.73
CA ASN A 114 -0.26 18.58 -17.81
C ASN A 114 -1.03 19.21 -18.98
N GLY A 115 -1.30 20.51 -18.86
CA GLY A 115 -1.65 21.36 -19.99
C GLY A 115 -0.52 21.52 -21.02
N SER A 116 0.70 21.03 -20.76
CA SER A 116 1.79 21.04 -21.74
C SER A 116 2.97 20.15 -21.34
N ALA A 117 3.47 19.40 -22.31
CA ALA A 117 4.70 18.60 -22.34
C ALA A 117 4.60 17.17 -21.75
N ARG A 118 4.20 16.23 -22.62
CA ARG A 118 4.61 14.82 -22.53
C ARG A 118 6.13 14.72 -22.41
N PRO A 119 6.70 14.05 -21.39
CA PRO A 119 8.01 13.45 -21.50
C PRO A 119 7.87 12.06 -22.12
N ALA A 120 8.81 11.76 -23.01
CA ALA A 120 8.88 10.59 -23.87
C ALA A 120 8.52 9.25 -23.21
N GLU A 121 7.76 8.45 -23.95
CA GLU A 121 7.57 7.03 -23.70
C GLU A 121 8.93 6.31 -23.66
N LEU A 122 9.26 5.68 -22.53
CA LEU A 122 10.32 4.67 -22.53
C LEU A 122 9.79 3.40 -23.24
N PRO A 123 10.51 2.83 -24.22
CA PRO A 123 10.10 1.60 -24.87
C PRO A 123 10.15 0.43 -23.87
N LYS A 124 9.01 -0.21 -23.63
CA LYS A 124 8.95 -1.52 -22.97
C LYS A 124 9.54 -2.56 -23.94
N LEU A 125 10.86 -2.82 -23.87
CA LEU A 125 11.45 -3.99 -24.52
C LEU A 125 11.12 -5.22 -23.67
N LYS A 126 10.18 -6.02 -24.17
CA LYS A 126 9.77 -7.31 -23.63
C LYS A 126 10.49 -8.41 -24.40
N ASP A 127 11.68 -8.79 -23.97
CA ASP A 127 12.28 -10.05 -24.40
C ASP A 127 11.56 -11.21 -23.72
N GLN A 128 10.61 -11.80 -24.44
CA GLN A 128 9.98 -13.08 -24.11
C GLN A 128 10.53 -14.15 -25.05
N VAL A 129 11.58 -14.85 -24.60
CA VAL A 129 11.98 -16.13 -25.20
C VAL A 129 11.09 -17.21 -24.62
N ILE A 130 10.10 -17.61 -25.42
CA ILE A 130 9.20 -18.73 -25.16
C ILE A 130 9.93 -20.01 -25.60
N ILE A 131 10.44 -20.81 -24.66
CA ILE A 131 10.79 -22.21 -24.95
C ILE A 131 9.55 -23.06 -24.69
N GLN A 132 8.99 -23.57 -25.79
CA GLN A 132 7.92 -24.55 -25.84
C GLN A 132 8.43 -25.92 -25.38
N THR A 133 7.69 -26.58 -24.50
CA THR A 133 7.58 -28.05 -24.49
C THR A 133 6.11 -28.44 -24.42
N LYS A 134 5.59 -28.90 -25.56
CA LYS A 134 4.25 -29.49 -25.70
C LYS A 134 4.29 -30.99 -25.46
N ARG A 135 3.09 -31.51 -25.13
CA ARG A 135 2.53 -32.88 -25.30
C ARG A 135 2.54 -33.69 -23.99
N SER A 136 1.49 -34.42 -23.59
CA SER A 136 0.23 -34.84 -24.22
C SER A 136 -0.73 -35.33 -23.12
N ALA A 137 -2.04 -35.20 -23.33
CA ALA A 137 -3.08 -35.81 -22.52
C ALA A 137 -3.10 -37.35 -22.65
N LYS A 138 -3.50 -38.05 -21.58
CA LYS A 138 -4.35 -39.26 -21.57
C LYS A 138 -4.63 -39.73 -20.13
N SER A 139 -5.90 -39.73 -19.73
CA SER A 139 -6.39 -40.60 -18.64
C SER A 139 -6.47 -42.05 -19.15
N PRO A 140 -6.35 -43.04 -18.25
CA PRO A 140 -7.55 -43.81 -17.93
C PRO A 140 -7.66 -44.22 -16.45
N SER A 141 -8.89 -44.62 -16.14
CA SER A 141 -9.53 -45.04 -14.90
C SER A 141 -9.11 -46.41 -14.33
N ILE A 142 -9.50 -46.65 -13.07
CA ILE A 142 -10.02 -47.90 -12.44
C ILE A 142 -9.27 -48.43 -11.19
N LEU A 143 -10.06 -48.60 -10.12
CA LEU A 143 -10.05 -49.48 -8.92
C LEU A 143 -8.71 -50.09 -8.44
N ASP A 144 -8.48 -50.11 -7.11
CA ASP A 144 -9.04 -51.14 -6.22
C ASP A 144 -8.66 -50.96 -4.72
N LYS A 145 -9.61 -51.39 -3.88
CA LYS A 145 -9.50 -52.09 -2.57
C LYS A 145 -8.78 -51.49 -1.35
N GLN A 146 -9.65 -51.14 -0.41
CA GLN A 146 -9.61 -51.33 1.04
C GLN A 146 -8.90 -52.61 1.55
N VAL A 147 -8.03 -52.43 2.55
CA VAL A 147 -7.77 -53.36 3.66
C VAL A 147 -7.24 -52.51 4.83
N ASN A 148 -8.06 -52.21 5.84
CA ASN A 148 -8.36 -52.96 7.06
C ASN A 148 -7.32 -52.81 8.19
N SER A 149 -7.86 -52.46 9.36
CA SER A 149 -7.56 -53.05 10.67
C SER A 149 -6.47 -52.42 11.57
N LYS A 150 -6.99 -51.75 12.63
CA LYS A 150 -6.72 -51.93 14.07
C LYS A 150 -5.30 -51.72 14.62
N TYR A 151 -5.17 -50.87 15.66
CA TYR A 151 -4.93 -51.20 17.09
C TYR A 151 -4.61 -49.85 17.82
N THR A 152 -5.49 -49.40 18.74
CA THR A 152 -5.36 -49.35 20.22
C THR A 152 -4.54 -48.22 20.81
N ASP A 153 -5.12 -47.62 21.85
CA ASP A 153 -4.62 -47.54 23.25
C ASP A 153 -4.76 -46.11 23.81
N GLU A 154 -5.76 -45.86 24.65
CA GLU A 154 -5.65 -45.82 26.12
C GLU A 154 -4.99 -44.54 26.64
N LYS A 155 -5.78 -43.64 27.26
CA LYS A 155 -5.61 -43.26 28.68
C LYS A 155 -6.54 -42.12 29.13
N LEU A 156 -7.26 -42.47 30.19
CA LEU A 156 -7.85 -41.68 31.29
C LEU A 156 -8.87 -40.57 30.97
#